data_AF-A0AAV1KLZ4-F1
#
_entry.id   AF-A0AAV1KLZ4-F1
#
_cell.length_a   1.000
_cell.length_b   1.000
_cell.length_c   1.000
_cell.angle_alpha   90.00
_cell.angle_beta   90.00
_cell.angle_gamma   90.00
#
_symmetry.space_group_name_H-M   'P 1'
#
loop_
_entity.id
_entity.type
_entity.pdbx_description
1 polymer ?
#
loop_
_entity_poly.entity_id
_entity_poly.type
_entity_poly.pdbx_seq_one_letter_code
_entity_poly.pdbx_strand_id
1 'polypeptide(L)'
;MAHRKVVEAVDRSLRQNDRSMGGITVLFCGDFRQTLPVIPQGTRADEVGACLKSSYLRRDIQSVLLTINMRVRTGNNPDDRQFSDKLLKIGEGTYPQLHQGKLILTPELCCIVQSQPHLISSVT
;
A
#
# COMPACT_ATOMS: atom_id res chain seq x y z
N MET A 1 3.38 -6.10 1.71
CA MET A 1 2.30 -6.59 2.59
C MET A 1 2.56 -8.05 2.98
N ALA A 2 2.24 -8.49 4.20
CA ALA A 2 2.37 -9.89 4.59
C ALA A 2 1.32 -10.78 3.88
N HIS A 3 1.70 -12.02 3.56
CA HIS A 3 0.79 -13.00 2.98
C HIS A 3 -0.27 -13.43 4.01
N ARG A 4 -1.54 -13.56 3.62
CA ARG A 4 -2.67 -13.90 4.52
C ARG A 4 -2.43 -15.14 5.38
N LYS A 5 -1.86 -16.20 4.77
CA LYS A 5 -1.48 -17.45 5.46
C LYS A 5 -0.62 -17.24 6.71
N VAL A 6 0.22 -16.21 6.75
CA VAL A 6 1.02 -15.88 7.94
C VAL A 6 0.10 -15.41 9.07
N VAL A 7 -0.82 -14.50 8.76
CA VAL A 7 -1.81 -13.99 9.72
C VAL A 7 -2.76 -15.10 10.17
N GLU A 8 -3.21 -15.95 9.25
CA GLU A 8 -4.07 -17.11 9.55
C GLU A 8 -3.35 -18.18 10.37
N ALA A 9 -2.05 -18.36 10.19
CA ALA A 9 -1.26 -19.25 11.04
C ALA A 9 -1.18 -18.70 12.48
N VAL A 10 -0.93 -17.41 12.64
CA VAL A 10 -0.94 -16.74 13.95
C VAL A 10 -2.31 -16.88 14.63
N ASP A 11 -3.41 -16.61 13.91
CA ASP A 11 -4.76 -16.82 14.44
C ASP A 11 -4.98 -18.26 14.91
N ARG A 12 -4.64 -19.26 14.09
CA ARG A 12 -4.78 -20.67 14.47
C ARG A 12 -3.95 -21.05 15.69
N SER A 13 -2.75 -20.49 15.83
CA SER A 13 -1.89 -20.74 17.00
C SER A 13 -2.41 -20.08 18.28
N LEU A 14 -3.09 -18.94 18.17
CA LEU A 14 -3.62 -18.18 19.31
C LEU A 14 -5.08 -18.50 19.65
N ARG A 15 -5.82 -19.13 18.73
CA ARG A 15 -7.25 -19.38 18.86
C ARG A 15 -7.57 -20.17 20.13
N GLN A 16 -8.49 -19.63 20.93
CA GLN A 16 -9.01 -20.24 22.15
C GLN A 16 -10.52 -20.04 22.22
N ASN A 17 -11.27 -21.10 22.55
CA ASN A 17 -12.73 -21.05 22.72
C ASN A 17 -13.45 -20.37 21.52
N ASP A 18 -13.06 -20.73 20.29
CA ASP A 18 -13.56 -20.16 19.03
C ASP A 18 -13.40 -18.64 18.86
N ARG A 19 -12.63 -17.98 19.72
CA ARG A 19 -12.29 -16.56 19.59
C ARG A 19 -11.11 -16.38 18.64
N SER A 20 -11.31 -15.57 17.60
CA SER A 20 -10.23 -15.11 16.72
C SER A 20 -9.12 -14.45 17.55
N MET A 21 -7.86 -14.74 17.20
CA MET A 21 -6.66 -14.31 17.92
C MET A 21 -6.66 -14.62 19.43
N GLY A 22 -7.43 -15.62 19.87
CA GLY A 22 -7.56 -15.95 21.30
C GLY A 22 -8.26 -14.87 22.12
N GLY A 23 -8.96 -13.93 21.47
CA GLY A 23 -9.55 -12.76 22.12
C GLY A 23 -8.57 -11.59 22.34
N ILE A 24 -7.35 -11.67 21.82
CA ILE A 24 -6.37 -10.57 21.85
C ILE A 24 -6.79 -9.51 20.84
N THR A 25 -6.79 -8.25 21.27
CA THR A 25 -6.98 -7.11 20.37
C THR A 25 -5.75 -6.95 19.48
N VAL A 26 -5.93 -7.10 18.16
CA VAL A 26 -4.87 -6.96 17.16
C VAL A 26 -5.15 -5.77 16.26
N LEU A 27 -4.16 -4.90 16.08
CA LEU A 27 -4.21 -3.79 15.14
C LEU A 27 -3.40 -4.12 13.88
N PHE A 28 -4.09 -4.21 12.74
CA PHE A 28 -3.44 -4.27 11.44
C PHE A 28 -3.26 -2.87 10.86
N CYS A 29 -2.02 -2.48 10.64
CA CYS A 29 -1.67 -1.21 10.01
C CYS A 29 -1.03 -1.45 8.63
N GLY A 30 -1.42 -0.65 7.64
CA GLY A 30 -0.84 -0.69 6.32
C GLY A 30 -1.70 0.01 5.28
N ASP A 31 -1.19 0.11 4.06
CA ASP A 31 -1.89 0.69 2.93
C ASP A 31 -1.98 -0.34 1.79
N PHE A 32 -3.20 -0.75 1.44
CA PHE A 32 -3.44 -1.71 0.35
C PHE A 32 -3.17 -1.12 -1.04
N ARG A 33 -2.98 0.20 -1.15
CA ARG A 33 -2.65 0.90 -2.40
C ARG A 33 -1.15 0.91 -2.71
N GLN A 34 -0.31 0.46 -1.78
CA GLN A 34 1.14 0.41 -1.97
C GLN A 34 1.56 -0.84 -2.75
N THR A 35 1.75 -1.97 -2.06
CA THR A 35 2.22 -3.20 -2.68
C THR A 35 1.45 -4.41 -2.15
N LEU A 36 0.97 -5.23 -3.09
CA LEU A 36 0.40 -6.54 -2.80
C LEU A 36 1.51 -7.50 -2.33
N PRO A 37 1.17 -8.63 -1.68
CA PRO A 37 2.14 -9.69 -1.40
C PRO A 37 2.78 -10.19 -2.70
N VAL A 38 4.10 -10.34 -2.70
CA VAL A 38 4.84 -10.88 -3.85
C VAL A 38 4.67 -12.38 -3.89
N ILE A 39 4.18 -12.91 -5.02
CA ILE A 39 4.04 -14.34 -5.28
C ILE A 39 4.95 -14.72 -6.44
N PRO A 40 6.09 -15.40 -6.20
CA PRO A 40 7.01 -15.80 -7.26
C PRO A 40 6.29 -16.67 -8.29
N GLN A 41 6.37 -16.28 -9.57
CA GLN A 41 5.69 -16.95 -10.68
C GLN A 41 4.15 -17.01 -10.52
N GLY A 42 3.58 -16.18 -9.65
CA GLY A 42 2.15 -16.10 -9.41
C GLY A 42 1.43 -15.27 -10.46
N THR A 43 0.14 -15.54 -10.62
CA THR A 43 -0.77 -14.71 -11.41
C THR A 43 -1.28 -13.54 -10.58
N ARG A 44 -1.90 -12.55 -11.23
CA ARG A 44 -2.62 -11.46 -10.54
C ARG A 44 -3.69 -11.97 -9.57
N ALA A 45 -4.33 -13.09 -9.90
CA ALA A 45 -5.32 -13.72 -9.02
C ALA A 45 -4.67 -14.30 -7.76
N ASP A 46 -3.45 -14.85 -7.87
CA ASP A 46 -2.70 -15.36 -6.72
C ASP A 46 -2.28 -14.23 -5.77
N GLU A 47 -1.85 -13.09 -6.31
CA GLU A 47 -1.50 -11.90 -5.50
C GLU A 47 -2.72 -11.38 -4.71
N VAL A 48 -3.87 -11.26 -5.36
CA VAL A 48 -5.13 -10.87 -4.70
C VAL A 48 -5.55 -11.93 -3.68
N GLY A 49 -5.43 -13.21 -4.04
CA GLY A 49 -5.71 -14.35 -3.17
C GLY A 49 -4.79 -14.42 -1.96
N ALA A 50 -3.58 -13.86 -2.03
CA ALA A 50 -2.62 -13.78 -0.93
C ALA A 50 -2.89 -12.61 0.02
N CYS A 51 -3.71 -11.63 -0.35
CA CYS A 51 -4.00 -10.46 0.47
C CYS A 51 -4.84 -10.80 1.70
N LEU A 52 -4.65 -10.04 2.79
CA LEU A 52 -5.45 -10.17 4.01
C LEU A 52 -6.96 -10.00 3.75
N LYS A 53 -7.34 -9.19 2.76
CA LYS A 53 -8.75 -9.01 2.34
C LYS A 53 -9.41 -10.32 1.88
N SER A 54 -8.63 -11.29 1.43
CA SER A 54 -9.10 -12.61 0.97
C SER A 54 -9.10 -13.66 2.09
N SER A 55 -8.75 -13.28 3.32
CA SER A 55 -8.76 -14.16 4.49
C SER A 55 -10.16 -14.27 5.12
N TYR A 56 -10.44 -15.39 5.78
CA TYR A 56 -11.65 -15.54 6.60
C TYR A 56 -11.71 -14.50 7.74
N LEU A 57 -10.54 -14.09 8.25
CA LEU A 57 -10.40 -13.08 9.31
C LEU A 57 -10.95 -11.71 8.91
N ARG A 58 -11.11 -11.43 7.62
CA ARG A 58 -11.64 -10.16 7.14
C ARG A 58 -13.00 -9.82 7.75
N ARG A 59 -13.81 -10.83 8.09
CA ARG A 59 -15.15 -10.68 8.69
C ARG A 59 -15.10 -10.11 10.10
N ASP A 60 -14.02 -10.39 10.84
CA ASP A 60 -13.84 -9.98 12.22
C ASP A 60 -13.07 -8.64 12.34
N ILE A 61 -12.52 -8.15 11.22
CA ILE A 61 -11.71 -6.92 11.19
C ILE A 61 -12.59 -5.70 10.98
N GLN A 62 -12.65 -4.84 11.99
CA GLN A 62 -13.15 -3.47 11.85
C GLN A 62 -12.13 -2.60 11.11
N SER A 63 -12.58 -1.87 10.11
CA SER A 63 -11.73 -0.97 9.31
C SER A 63 -11.79 0.44 9.87
N VAL A 64 -10.62 1.05 10.06
CA VAL A 64 -10.47 2.47 10.43
C VAL A 64 -9.52 3.11 9.41
N LEU A 65 -9.89 4.30 8.93
CA LEU A 65 -9.13 5.02 7.90
C LEU A 65 -8.49 6.27 8.51
N LEU A 66 -7.20 6.46 8.27
CA LEU A 66 -6.52 7.73 8.50
C LEU A 66 -6.66 8.60 7.25
N THR A 67 -7.25 9.78 7.39
CA THR A 67 -7.55 10.69 6.28
C THR A 67 -6.59 11.87 6.16
N ILE A 68 -5.79 12.11 7.20
CA ILE A 68 -4.87 13.25 7.26
C ILE A 68 -3.46 12.79 6.91
N ASN A 69 -2.92 13.30 5.80
CA ASN A 69 -1.51 13.13 5.48
C ASN A 69 -0.66 14.05 6.36
N MET A 70 -0.14 13.48 7.45
CA MET A 70 0.71 14.20 8.39
C MET A 70 1.97 14.78 7.76
N ARG A 71 2.58 14.07 6.78
CA ARG A 71 3.80 14.53 6.11
C ARG A 71 3.59 15.85 5.37
N VAL A 72 2.45 15.99 4.70
CA VAL A 72 2.06 17.24 4.03
C VAL A 72 1.71 18.31 5.05
N ARG A 73 0.97 17.95 6.11
CA ARG A 73 0.51 18.91 7.12
C ARG A 73 1.66 19.56 7.90
N THR A 74 2.74 18.83 8.14
CA THR A 74 3.94 19.33 8.82
C THR A 74 5.01 19.85 7.85
N GLY A 75 4.80 19.67 6.55
CA GLY A 75 5.69 20.16 5.51
C GLY A 75 5.54 21.67 5.32
N ASN A 76 6.63 22.32 4.92
CA ASN A 76 6.64 23.77 4.64
C ASN A 76 6.55 24.07 3.15
N ASN A 77 6.46 23.04 2.29
CA ASN A 77 6.40 23.22 0.85
C ASN A 77 4.94 23.28 0.37
N PRO A 78 4.50 24.39 -0.24
CA PRO A 78 3.12 24.51 -0.75
C PRO A 78 2.78 23.46 -1.83
N ASP A 79 3.78 22.94 -2.56
CA ASP A 79 3.56 21.97 -3.63
C ASP A 79 3.30 20.54 -3.11
N ASP A 80 3.65 20.25 -1.85
CA ASP A 80 3.51 18.91 -1.25
C ASP A 80 2.06 18.43 -1.26
N ARG A 81 1.10 19.36 -1.11
CA ARG A 81 -0.32 19.03 -1.14
C ARG A 81 -0.75 18.57 -2.52
N GLN A 82 -0.37 19.31 -3.57
CA GLN A 82 -0.71 18.98 -4.94
C GLN A 82 -0.06 17.65 -5.36
N PHE A 83 1.20 17.44 -4.95
CA PHE A 83 1.91 16.19 -5.18
C PHE A 83 1.24 15.00 -4.48
N SER A 84 0.89 15.16 -3.19
CA SER A 84 0.18 14.13 -2.43
C SER A 84 -1.17 13.77 -3.04
N ASP A 85 -1.94 14.75 -3.53
CA ASP A 85 -3.24 14.50 -4.16
C ASP A 85 -3.09 13.71 -5.46
N LYS A 86 -2.00 13.92 -6.22
CA LYS A 86 -1.68 13.12 -7.40
C LYS A 86 -1.31 11.69 -7.03
N LEU A 87 -0.45 11.50 -6.03
CA LEU A 87 -0.09 10.16 -5.54
C LEU A 87 -1.32 9.39 -5.04
N LEU A 88 -2.27 10.08 -4.39
CA LEU A 88 -3.52 9.49 -3.94
C LEU A 88 -4.35 8.98 -5.13
N LYS A 89 -4.52 9.79 -6.17
CA LYS A 89 -5.21 9.39 -7.41
C LYS A 89 -4.55 8.18 -8.08
N ILE A 90 -3.22 8.10 -8.04
CA ILE A 90 -2.47 6.95 -8.56
C ILE A 90 -2.78 5.70 -7.74
N GLY A 91 -2.73 5.79 -6.41
CA GLY A 91 -3.03 4.68 -5.51
C GLY A 91 -4.47 4.16 -5.60
N GLU A 92 -5.44 5.04 -5.89
CA GLU A 92 -6.85 4.68 -6.12
C GLU A 92 -7.12 4.19 -7.55
N GLY A 93 -6.14 4.27 -8.45
CA GLY A 93 -6.31 3.91 -9.86
C GLY A 93 -7.22 4.86 -10.65
N THR A 94 -7.44 6.08 -10.14
CA THR A 94 -8.26 7.12 -10.81
C THR A 94 -7.43 8.12 -11.60
N TYR A 95 -6.09 8.03 -11.52
CA TYR A 95 -5.19 8.85 -12.33
C TYR A 95 -5.19 8.35 -13.78
N PRO A 96 -5.10 9.21 -14.82
CA PRO A 96 -5.05 8.78 -16.21
C PRO A 96 -3.95 7.75 -16.48
N GLN A 97 -4.33 6.57 -16.97
CA GLN A 97 -3.42 5.48 -17.31
C GLN A 97 -3.34 5.28 -18.83
N LEU A 98 -2.17 4.86 -19.28
CA LEU A 98 -1.95 4.31 -20.63
C LEU A 98 -2.48 2.87 -20.72
N HIS A 99 -2.36 2.28 -21.91
CA HIS A 99 -2.59 0.86 -22.13
C HIS A 99 -1.83 -0.01 -21.11
N GLN A 100 -2.50 -1.04 -20.59
CA GLN A 100 -1.97 -1.99 -19.60
C GLN A 100 -1.63 -1.40 -18.22
N GLY A 101 -2.27 -0.29 -17.82
CA GLY A 101 -2.11 0.26 -16.47
C GLY A 101 -0.77 0.97 -16.24
N LYS A 102 -0.08 1.35 -17.32
CA LYS A 102 1.15 2.15 -17.25
C LYS A 102 0.83 3.62 -17.02
N LEU A 103 1.74 4.32 -16.37
CA LEU A 103 1.62 5.76 -16.09
C LEU A 103 2.69 6.52 -16.87
N ILE A 104 2.34 7.70 -17.38
CA ILE A 104 3.34 8.66 -17.87
C ILE A 104 3.89 9.40 -16.67
N LEU A 105 5.21 9.35 -16.52
CA LEU A 105 5.91 10.13 -15.53
C LEU A 105 6.00 11.59 -16.00
N THR A 106 5.26 12.48 -15.35
CA THR A 106 5.30 13.92 -15.63
C THR A 106 6.39 14.61 -14.79
N PRO A 107 6.88 15.79 -15.21
CA PRO A 107 7.83 16.58 -14.40
C PRO A 107 7.32 16.91 -12.99
N GLU A 108 6.00 16.87 -12.80
CA GLU A 108 5.33 17.11 -11.52
C GLU A 108 5.39 15.88 -10.59
N LEU A 109 5.67 14.69 -11.13
CA LEU A 109 5.79 13.44 -10.39
C LEU A 109 7.24 13.01 -10.19
N CYS A 110 8.13 13.34 -11.14
CA CYS A 110 9.54 13.03 -11.05
C CYS A 110 10.40 13.98 -11.88
N CYS A 111 11.67 14.10 -11.51
CA CYS A 111 12.70 14.69 -12.36
C CYS A 111 13.37 13.57 -13.18
N ILE A 112 13.29 13.66 -14.51
CA ILE A 112 13.98 12.71 -15.40
C ILE A 112 15.38 13.26 -15.67
N VAL A 113 16.39 12.53 -15.25
CA VAL A 113 17.79 12.86 -15.47
C VAL A 113 18.40 11.94 -16.53
N GLN A 114 19.30 12.47 -17.34
CA GLN A 114 19.89 11.75 -18.47
C GLN A 114 21.12 10.90 -18.11
N SER A 115 21.65 11.06 -16.90
CA SER A 115 22.85 10.33 -16.47
C SER A 115 22.91 10.20 -14.95
N GLN A 116 23.59 9.15 -14.47
CA GLN A 116 23.85 8.97 -13.04
C GLN A 116 24.64 10.13 -12.43
N PRO A 117 25.68 10.71 -13.08
CA PRO A 117 26.35 11.91 -12.56
C PRO A 117 25.38 13.09 -12.36
N HIS A 118 24.47 13.33 -13.31
CA HIS A 118 23.47 14.38 -13.20
C HIS A 118 22.45 14.08 -12.09
N LEU A 119 22.08 12.81 -11.88
CA LEU A 119 21.26 12.42 -10.74
C LEU A 119 21.93 12.85 -9.44
N ILE A 120 23.17 12.40 -9.22
CA ILE A 120 23.92 12.65 -7.97
C ILE A 120 23.97 14.15 -7.69
N SER A 121 24.37 14.97 -8.67
CA SER A 121 24.45 16.43 -8.51
C SER A 121 23.10 17.12 -8.27
N SER A 122 21.98 16.47 -8.57
CA SER A 122 20.64 17.07 -8.41
C SER A 122 20.01 16.76 -7.05
N VAL A 123 20.53 15.78 -6.30
CA VAL A 123 19.98 15.37 -4.99
C VAL A 123 20.88 15.75 -3.81
N THR A 124 22.14 16.09 -4.06
CA THR A 124 23.09 16.69 -3.10
C THR A 124 23.16 18.20 -3.27
#